data_AF-A0A0D0A0G7-F1
#
_entry.id   AF-A0A0D0A0G7-F1
#
_cell.length_a   1.000
_cell.length_b   1.000
_cell.length_c   1.000
_cell.angle_alpha   90.00
_cell.angle_beta   90.00
_cell.angle_gamma   90.00
#
_symmetry.space_group_name_H-M   'P 1'
#
loop_
_entity.id
_entity.type
_entity.pdbx_description
1 polymer ?
#
loop_
_entity_poly.entity_id
_entity_poly.type
_entity_poly.pdbx_seq_one_letter_code
_entity_poly.pdbx_strand_id
1 'polypeptide(L)'
;MRLRTLVPTIPADLVSAFESCGIKTDTDLLFFDGSNLELLAKLPRGLVTCTRELDKYVSLVAERASAPAIRGDEEVEVVLRKQRENAFLELSSGVRELDELVGGFGGGRVFEISGEQGSGKTALALQISLRLLIAQPNTSVLWIDTCGDFSVGRTARVASELGAEVTFFFVCNCTKNHRANTTERMFQTSLNDSR
;
A
#
# COMPACT_ATOMS: atom_id res chain seq x y z
N MET A 1 4.06 5.40 -10.12
CA MET A 1 4.10 6.81 -10.60
C MET A 1 2.91 7.13 -11.50
N ARG A 2 2.36 8.35 -11.47
CA ARG A 2 1.28 8.77 -12.40
C ARG A 2 1.86 9.07 -13.79
N LEU A 3 1.24 8.61 -14.88
CA LEU A 3 1.74 8.87 -16.24
C LEU A 3 1.83 10.36 -16.58
N ARG A 4 0.95 11.18 -16.01
CA ARG A 4 0.97 12.64 -16.16
C ARG A 4 2.28 13.30 -15.73
N THR A 5 3.04 12.70 -14.81
CA THR A 5 4.34 13.26 -14.40
C THR A 5 5.44 13.05 -15.45
N LEU A 6 5.17 12.27 -16.50
CA LEU A 6 6.10 12.01 -17.59
C LEU A 6 5.90 12.95 -18.79
N VAL A 7 4.95 13.89 -18.74
CA VAL A 7 4.82 14.95 -19.74
C VAL A 7 5.99 15.94 -19.58
N PRO A 8 6.71 16.35 -20.63
CA PRO A 8 6.44 16.11 -22.06
C PRO A 8 7.22 14.93 -22.67
N THR A 9 7.87 14.09 -21.86
CA THR A 9 8.61 12.92 -22.36
C THR A 9 7.66 11.95 -23.08
N ILE A 10 6.42 11.84 -22.58
CA ILE A 10 5.29 11.24 -23.30
C ILE A 10 4.38 12.40 -23.75
N PRO A 11 3.90 12.40 -25.01
CA PRO A 11 2.95 13.42 -25.49
C PRO A 11 1.70 13.54 -24.60
N ALA A 12 1.29 14.78 -24.30
CA ALA A 12 0.21 15.06 -23.35
C ALA A 12 -1.16 14.55 -23.81
N ASP A 13 -1.40 14.56 -25.12
CA ASP A 13 -2.55 13.99 -25.80
C ASP A 13 -2.57 12.45 -25.64
N LEU A 14 -1.42 11.79 -25.77
CA LEU A 14 -1.28 10.35 -25.53
C LEU A 14 -1.51 9.98 -24.06
N VAL A 15 -0.98 10.77 -23.12
CA VAL A 15 -1.28 10.57 -21.69
C VAL A 15 -2.78 10.73 -21.41
N SER A 16 -3.42 11.73 -22.00
CA SER A 16 -4.87 11.95 -21.85
C SER A 16 -5.67 10.78 -22.43
N ALA A 17 -5.22 10.21 -23.57
CA ALA A 17 -5.81 9.02 -24.15
C ALA A 17 -5.65 7.80 -23.24
N PHE A 18 -4.48 7.56 -22.66
CA PHE A 18 -4.28 6.50 -21.66
C PHE A 18 -5.21 6.67 -20.46
N GLU A 19 -5.32 7.88 -19.92
CA GLU A 19 -6.21 8.18 -18.78
C GLU A 19 -7.68 7.86 -19.13
N SER A 20 -8.11 8.13 -20.37
CA SER A 20 -9.45 7.80 -20.87
C SER A 20 -9.70 6.29 -21.01
N CYS A 21 -8.64 5.51 -21.25
CA CYS A 21 -8.67 4.05 -21.29
C CYS A 21 -8.55 3.40 -19.89
N GLY A 22 -8.49 4.20 -18.83
CA GLY A 22 -8.32 3.72 -17.45
C GLY A 22 -6.87 3.51 -17.02
N ILE A 23 -5.90 3.84 -17.87
CA ILE A 23 -4.47 3.71 -17.59
C ILE A 23 -3.95 5.05 -17.05
N LYS A 24 -3.71 5.13 -15.74
CA LYS A 24 -3.36 6.39 -15.06
C LYS A 24 -1.94 6.36 -14.48
N THR A 25 -1.42 5.17 -14.21
CA THR A 25 -0.13 4.94 -13.58
C THR A 25 0.78 4.13 -14.50
N ASP A 26 2.08 4.19 -14.20
CA ASP A 26 3.08 3.28 -14.74
C ASP A 26 2.68 1.81 -14.57
N THR A 27 2.20 1.42 -13.38
CA THR A 27 1.73 0.06 -13.11
C THR A 27 0.58 -0.33 -14.04
N ASP A 28 -0.41 0.55 -14.23
CA ASP A 28 -1.54 0.27 -15.12
C ASP A 28 -1.09 0.01 -16.57
N LEU A 29 -0.02 0.67 -17.02
CA LEU A 29 0.50 0.54 -18.38
C LEU A 29 1.43 -0.67 -18.53
N LEU A 30 2.34 -0.87 -17.57
CA LEU A 30 3.35 -1.93 -17.59
C LEU A 30 2.75 -3.31 -17.33
N PHE A 31 1.70 -3.37 -16.52
CA PHE A 31 0.97 -4.59 -16.16
C PHE A 31 -0.45 -4.56 -16.71
N PHE A 32 -0.65 -3.93 -17.86
CA PHE A 32 -1.92 -3.98 -18.56
C PHE A 32 -2.30 -5.45 -18.86
N ASP A 33 -3.51 -5.87 -18.48
CA ASP A 33 -4.00 -7.24 -18.58
C ASP A 33 -4.27 -7.74 -20.03
N GLY A 34 -3.59 -7.18 -21.03
CA GLY A 34 -3.74 -7.52 -22.43
C GLY A 34 -2.49 -7.19 -23.25
N SER A 35 -2.55 -7.43 -24.55
CA SER A 35 -1.45 -7.09 -25.45
C SER A 35 -1.39 -5.59 -25.79
N ASN A 36 -0.21 -5.09 -26.17
CA ASN A 36 -0.07 -3.73 -26.71
C ASN A 36 -0.91 -3.52 -27.98
N LEU A 37 -1.25 -4.59 -28.71
CA LEU A 37 -2.19 -4.53 -29.83
C LEU A 37 -3.62 -4.19 -29.37
N GLU A 38 -4.09 -4.82 -28.29
CA GLU A 38 -5.40 -4.51 -27.70
C GLU A 38 -5.44 -3.11 -27.12
N LEU A 39 -4.35 -2.66 -26.48
CA LEU A 39 -4.25 -1.29 -26.00
C LEU A 39 -4.30 -0.29 -27.16
N LEU A 40 -3.54 -0.53 -28.22
CA LEU A 40 -3.57 0.31 -29.43
C LEU A 40 -4.99 0.39 -30.02
N ALA A 41 -5.75 -0.72 -30.02
CA ALA A 41 -7.12 -0.75 -30.50
C ALA A 41 -8.09 0.10 -29.65
N LYS A 42 -7.77 0.36 -28.37
CA LYS A 42 -8.55 1.23 -27.48
C LYS A 42 -8.20 2.71 -27.60
N LEU A 43 -7.02 3.04 -28.12
CA LEU A 43 -6.56 4.42 -28.26
C LEU A 43 -7.28 5.13 -29.43
N PRO A 44 -7.47 6.46 -29.35
CA PRO A 44 -7.98 7.22 -30.48
C PRO A 44 -7.04 7.12 -31.68
N ARG A 45 -7.62 7.06 -32.89
CA ARG A 45 -6.85 6.91 -34.14
C ARG A 45 -5.94 8.11 -34.36
N GLY A 46 -4.74 7.85 -34.87
CA GLY A 46 -3.78 8.89 -35.28
C GLY A 46 -2.83 9.37 -34.17
N LEU A 47 -3.06 9.02 -32.90
CA LEU A 47 -2.12 9.30 -31.81
C LEU A 47 -0.89 8.39 -31.83
N VAL A 48 -1.10 7.11 -32.11
CA VAL A 48 -0.06 6.10 -32.25
C VAL A 48 -0.39 5.27 -33.48
N THR A 49 0.60 5.06 -34.34
CA THR A 49 0.39 4.47 -35.67
C THR A 49 0.54 2.95 -35.67
N CYS A 50 1.34 2.39 -34.76
CA CYS A 50 1.61 0.96 -34.70
C CYS A 50 2.01 0.52 -33.29
N THR A 51 1.95 -0.78 -33.03
CA THR A 51 2.36 -1.36 -31.73
C THR A 51 3.81 -1.07 -31.41
N ARG A 52 4.71 -1.07 -32.40
CA ARG A 52 6.13 -0.73 -32.21
C ARG A 52 6.33 0.69 -31.67
N GLU A 53 5.47 1.64 -32.04
CA GLU A 53 5.53 3.00 -31.50
C GLU A 53 5.03 3.01 -30.05
N LEU A 54 3.96 2.29 -29.75
CA LEU A 54 3.47 2.10 -28.38
C LEU A 54 4.52 1.43 -27.48
N ASP A 55 5.24 0.42 -27.99
CA ASP A 55 6.30 -0.30 -27.28
C ASP A 55 7.43 0.65 -26.83
N LYS A 56 7.72 1.71 -27.59
CA LYS A 56 8.71 2.73 -27.20
C LYS A 56 8.27 3.48 -25.96
N TYR A 57 7.00 3.87 -25.87
CA TYR A 57 6.46 4.55 -24.70
C TYR A 57 6.38 3.60 -23.50
N VAL A 58 5.98 2.34 -23.71
CA VAL A 58 6.01 1.32 -22.64
C VAL A 58 7.43 1.12 -22.11
N SER A 59 8.42 1.03 -23.01
CA SER A 59 9.84 0.88 -22.63
C SER A 59 10.36 2.11 -21.89
N LEU A 60 9.98 3.31 -22.32
CA LEU A 60 10.32 4.56 -21.65
C LEU A 60 9.71 4.61 -20.24
N VAL A 61 8.44 4.22 -20.08
CA VAL A 61 7.80 4.13 -18.76
C VAL A 61 8.50 3.10 -17.89
N ALA A 62 8.87 1.95 -18.46
CA ALA A 62 9.59 0.89 -17.75
C ALA A 62 10.95 1.39 -17.25
N GLU A 63 11.71 2.10 -18.08
CA GLU A 63 13.00 2.69 -17.71
C GLU A 63 12.84 3.68 -16.55
N ARG A 64 11.82 4.54 -16.59
CA ARG A 64 11.57 5.54 -15.55
C ARG A 64 10.98 4.96 -14.26
N ALA A 65 10.25 3.86 -14.35
CA ALA A 65 9.69 3.14 -13.21
C ALA A 65 10.70 2.20 -12.56
N SER A 66 11.74 1.81 -13.30
CA SER A 66 12.77 0.89 -12.82
C SER A 66 13.58 1.53 -11.69
N ALA A 67 13.88 0.74 -10.67
CA ALA A 67 14.87 1.12 -9.68
C ALA A 67 16.26 1.23 -10.36
N PRO A 68 17.16 2.11 -9.89
CA PRO A 68 18.53 2.15 -10.37
C PRO A 68 19.16 0.76 -10.34
N ALA A 69 19.94 0.41 -11.36
CA ALA A 69 20.74 -0.80 -11.33
C ALA A 69 21.88 -0.60 -10.32
N ILE A 70 21.95 -1.46 -9.31
CA ILE A 70 23.00 -1.42 -8.30
C ILE A 70 23.61 -2.80 -8.18
N ARG A 71 24.93 -2.86 -8.00
CA ARG A 71 25.64 -4.12 -7.83
C ARG A 71 25.28 -4.72 -6.47
N GLY A 72 25.03 -6.03 -6.46
CA GLY A 72 24.56 -6.70 -5.24
C GLY A 72 25.53 -6.55 -4.06
N ASP A 73 26.84 -6.58 -4.30
CA ASP A 73 27.88 -6.37 -3.28
C ASP A 73 27.86 -4.96 -2.68
N GLU A 74 27.47 -3.94 -3.45
CA GLU A 74 27.33 -2.57 -2.97
C GLU A 74 26.03 -2.38 -2.16
N GLU A 75 24.93 -3.05 -2.55
CA GLU A 75 23.65 -2.93 -1.84
C GLU A 75 23.58 -3.76 -0.56
N VAL A 76 24.38 -4.82 -0.41
CA VAL A 76 24.30 -5.71 0.76
C VAL A 76 24.41 -4.93 2.07
N GLU A 77 25.37 -4.02 2.19
CA GLU A 77 25.54 -3.24 3.41
C GLU A 77 24.37 -2.28 3.66
N VAL A 78 23.86 -1.65 2.60
CA VAL A 78 22.71 -0.72 2.68
C VAL A 78 21.44 -1.47 3.08
N VAL A 79 21.19 -2.64 2.50
CA VAL A 79 20.03 -3.49 2.82
C VAL A 79 20.14 -4.03 4.24
N LEU A 80 21.31 -4.52 4.66
CA LEU A 80 21.53 -4.98 6.03
C LEU A 80 21.41 -3.83 7.05
N ARG A 81 21.81 -2.61 6.68
CA ARG A 81 21.59 -1.42 7.52
C ARG A 81 20.10 -1.11 7.63
N LYS A 82 19.36 -1.05 6.52
CA LYS A 82 17.90 -0.85 6.52
C LYS A 82 17.17 -1.94 7.29
N GLN A 83 17.60 -3.20 7.18
CA GLN A 83 17.05 -4.30 7.97
C GLN A 83 17.29 -4.10 9.45
N ARG A 84 18.47 -3.62 9.87
CA ARG A 84 18.76 -3.29 11.27
C ARG A 84 17.96 -2.08 11.76
N GLU A 85 17.85 -1.03 10.95
CA GLU A 85 17.02 0.15 11.23
C GLU A 85 15.53 -0.24 11.35
N ASN A 86 15.03 -1.10 10.46
CA ASN A 86 13.66 -1.61 10.51
C ASN A 86 13.45 -2.65 11.62
N ALA A 87 14.48 -3.41 12.00
CA ALA A 87 14.45 -4.27 13.17
C ALA A 87 14.36 -3.46 14.47
N PHE A 88 14.81 -2.20 14.45
CA PHE A 88 14.69 -1.26 15.55
C PHE A 88 13.30 -0.61 15.65
N LEU A 89 12.36 -0.90 14.74
CA LEU A 89 10.95 -0.62 15.00
C LEU A 89 10.48 -1.60 16.07
N GLU A 90 10.76 -1.29 17.34
CA GLU A 90 10.31 -2.03 18.51
C GLU A 90 8.78 -1.94 18.61
N LEU A 91 8.09 -2.73 17.79
CA LEU A 91 6.65 -2.87 17.85
C LEU A 91 6.30 -3.87 18.93
N SER A 92 5.96 -3.35 20.11
CA SER A 92 5.47 -4.15 21.23
C SER A 92 4.00 -4.53 21.03
N SER A 93 3.61 -5.73 21.46
CA SER A 93 2.21 -6.11 21.64
C SER A 93 1.60 -5.50 22.91
N GLY A 94 2.44 -5.12 23.88
CA GLY A 94 2.05 -4.72 25.23
C GLY A 94 1.90 -5.87 26.22
N VAL A 95 2.19 -7.09 25.79
CA VAL A 95 2.29 -8.27 26.64
C VAL A 95 3.77 -8.65 26.70
N ARG A 96 4.42 -8.32 27.81
CA ARG A 96 5.88 -8.44 27.95
C ARG A 96 6.37 -9.85 27.67
N GLU A 97 5.70 -10.87 28.20
CA GLU A 97 6.06 -12.27 28.02
C GLU A 97 5.98 -12.70 26.55
N LEU A 98 5.02 -12.16 25.81
CA LEU A 98 4.88 -12.41 24.38
C LEU A 98 5.97 -11.67 23.59
N ASP A 99 6.23 -10.40 23.92
CA ASP A 99 7.26 -9.60 23.28
C ASP A 99 8.66 -10.19 23.50
N GLU A 100 8.95 -10.70 24.69
CA GLU A 100 10.18 -11.43 25.02
C GLU A 100 10.27 -12.75 24.23
N LEU A 101 9.16 -13.47 24.07
CA LEU A 101 9.11 -14.73 23.33
C LEU A 101 9.42 -14.55 21.84
N VAL A 102 8.90 -13.49 21.20
CA VAL A 102 9.04 -13.28 19.74
C VAL A 102 10.05 -12.21 19.34
N GLY A 103 10.62 -11.48 20.32
CA GLY A 103 11.47 -10.32 20.08
C GLY A 103 10.71 -9.16 19.45
N GLY A 104 9.49 -8.90 19.92
CA GLY A 104 8.54 -7.92 19.36
C GLY A 104 8.05 -8.24 17.94
N PHE A 105 7.23 -7.35 17.38
CA PHE A 105 6.52 -7.53 16.10
C PHE A 105 7.10 -6.69 14.93
N GLY A 106 8.30 -6.11 15.11
CA GLY A 106 8.98 -5.30 14.08
C GLY A 106 9.79 -6.09 13.06
N GLY A 107 10.52 -5.36 12.18
CA GLY A 107 11.60 -5.94 11.37
C GLY A 107 11.20 -6.61 10.05
N GLY A 108 10.05 -6.28 9.46
CA GLY A 108 9.63 -6.84 8.16
C GLY A 108 9.39 -8.36 8.19
N ARG A 109 9.06 -8.90 9.36
CA ARG A 109 8.74 -10.31 9.58
C ARG A 109 7.25 -10.57 9.34
N VAL A 110 6.93 -11.80 8.97
CA VAL A 110 5.54 -12.29 8.87
C VAL A 110 5.24 -13.16 10.08
N PHE A 111 4.14 -12.86 10.78
CA PHE A 111 3.67 -13.61 11.95
C PHE A 111 2.34 -14.29 11.63
N GLU A 112 2.24 -15.58 11.92
CA GLU A 112 0.98 -16.33 11.88
C GLU A 112 0.48 -16.57 13.32
N ILE A 113 -0.77 -16.20 13.60
CA ILE A 113 -1.40 -16.37 14.91
C ILE A 113 -2.62 -17.27 14.74
N SER A 114 -2.52 -18.50 15.24
CA SER A 114 -3.52 -19.56 15.05
C SER A 114 -4.08 -20.04 16.39
N GLY A 115 -5.36 -20.44 16.41
CA GLY A 115 -6.07 -20.86 17.63
C GLY A 115 -7.60 -20.84 17.47
N GLU A 116 -8.32 -21.33 18.48
CA GLU A 116 -9.79 -21.46 18.48
C GLU A 116 -10.53 -20.11 18.39
N GLN A 117 -11.80 -20.13 17.97
CA GLN A 117 -12.63 -18.92 17.97
C GLN A 117 -12.68 -18.32 19.39
N GLY A 118 -12.50 -17.00 19.49
CA GLY A 118 -12.45 -16.32 20.79
C GLY A 118 -11.10 -16.34 21.51
N SER A 119 -10.06 -17.01 20.97
CA SER A 119 -8.72 -17.05 21.56
C SER A 119 -7.94 -15.72 21.54
N GLY A 120 -8.57 -14.62 21.11
CA GLY A 120 -7.95 -13.29 21.11
C GLY A 120 -7.12 -12.91 19.87
N LYS A 121 -7.05 -13.74 18.82
CA LYS A 121 -6.27 -13.46 17.59
C LYS A 121 -6.52 -12.07 17.00
N THR A 122 -7.79 -11.75 16.72
CA THR A 122 -8.21 -10.45 16.17
C THR A 122 -7.91 -9.31 17.13
N ALA A 123 -8.06 -9.54 18.44
CA ALA A 123 -7.76 -8.53 19.46
C ALA A 123 -6.26 -8.23 19.52
N LEU A 124 -5.41 -9.26 19.47
CA LEU A 124 -3.96 -9.12 19.45
C LEU A 124 -3.48 -8.38 18.19
N ALA A 125 -3.98 -8.76 17.01
CA ALA A 125 -3.65 -8.06 15.76
C ALA A 125 -4.08 -6.58 15.79
N LEU A 126 -5.26 -6.29 16.34
CA LEU A 126 -5.77 -4.91 16.50
C LEU A 126 -4.90 -4.10 17.48
N GLN A 127 -4.51 -4.69 18.60
CA GLN A 127 -3.68 -4.07 19.62
C GLN A 127 -2.29 -3.71 19.08
N ILE A 128 -1.64 -4.64 18.36
CA ILE A 128 -0.35 -4.40 17.70
C ILE A 128 -0.47 -3.26 16.69
N SER A 129 -1.53 -3.28 15.87
CA SER A 129 -1.79 -2.25 14.86
C SER A 129 -1.99 -0.86 15.45
N LEU A 130 -2.78 -0.76 16.51
CA LEU A 130 -3.05 0.50 17.20
C LEU A 130 -1.80 1.07 17.86
N ARG A 131 -1.03 0.21 18.54
CA ARG A 131 0.25 0.63 19.14
C ARG A 131 1.23 1.18 18.11
N LEU A 132 1.30 0.57 16.92
CA LEU A 132 2.13 1.08 15.82
C LEU A 132 1.73 2.51 15.43
N LEU A 133 0.43 2.74 15.22
CA LEU A 133 -0.08 4.03 14.76
C LEU A 133 0.03 5.13 15.82
N ILE A 134 -0.07 4.76 17.10
CA ILE A 134 0.17 5.68 18.22
C ILE A 134 1.66 6.05 18.31
N ALA A 135 2.54 5.06 18.20
CA ALA A 135 3.98 5.29 18.27
C ALA A 135 4.53 6.03 17.04
N GLN A 136 3.88 5.90 15.88
CA GLN A 136 4.37 6.41 14.59
C GLN A 136 3.25 7.11 13.80
N PRO A 137 3.06 8.42 14.01
CA PRO A 137 1.97 9.20 13.38
C PRO A 137 2.01 9.23 11.85
N ASN A 138 3.17 8.99 11.24
CA ASN A 138 3.36 9.00 9.78
C ASN A 138 3.25 7.59 9.15
N THR A 139 2.79 6.60 9.90
CA THR A 139 2.61 5.22 9.44
C THR A 139 1.13 4.95 9.14
N SER A 140 0.86 3.96 8.29
CA SER A 140 -0.50 3.47 8.04
C SER A 140 -0.54 1.95 8.22
N VAL A 141 -1.71 1.44 8.63
CA VAL A 141 -1.97 -0.01 8.73
C VAL A 141 -3.03 -0.38 7.70
N LEU A 142 -2.76 -1.44 6.94
CA LEU A 142 -3.75 -2.06 6.07
C LEU A 142 -4.38 -3.25 6.81
N TRP A 143 -5.66 -3.11 7.16
CA TRP A 143 -6.43 -4.22 7.71
C TRP A 143 -7.25 -4.90 6.61
N ILE A 144 -7.03 -6.20 6.42
CA ILE A 144 -7.79 -7.04 5.47
C ILE A 144 -8.73 -7.92 6.29
N ASP A 145 -10.00 -7.54 6.33
CA ASP A 145 -11.04 -8.30 7.00
C ASP A 145 -11.63 -9.36 6.06
N THR A 146 -11.41 -10.64 6.38
CA THR A 146 -11.90 -11.78 5.59
C THR A 146 -13.20 -12.38 6.13
N CYS A 147 -13.58 -12.02 7.37
CA CYS A 147 -14.74 -12.56 8.08
C CYS A 147 -15.86 -11.52 8.26
N GLY A 148 -15.58 -10.23 8.02
CA GLY A 148 -16.50 -9.13 8.26
C GLY A 148 -16.69 -8.81 9.75
N ASP A 149 -15.75 -9.21 10.60
CA ASP A 149 -15.84 -9.06 12.06
C ASP A 149 -15.09 -7.84 12.61
N PHE A 150 -14.52 -7.00 11.72
CA PHE A 150 -13.95 -5.72 12.13
C PHE A 150 -15.02 -4.79 12.71
N SER A 151 -14.71 -4.17 13.85
CA SER A 151 -15.63 -3.31 14.58
C SER A 151 -14.97 -1.97 14.91
N VAL A 152 -15.50 -0.89 14.33
CA VAL A 152 -15.06 0.49 14.62
C VAL A 152 -15.20 0.81 16.10
N GLY A 153 -16.31 0.42 16.73
CA GLY A 153 -16.54 0.65 18.15
C GLY A 153 -15.49 -0.03 19.04
N ARG A 154 -15.08 -1.26 18.69
CA ARG A 154 -13.99 -1.95 19.39
C ARG A 154 -12.65 -1.25 19.18
N THR A 155 -12.35 -0.86 17.94
CA THR A 155 -11.13 -0.14 17.59
C THR A 155 -11.01 1.18 18.34
N ALA A 156 -12.07 1.98 18.36
CA ALA A 156 -12.11 3.26 19.09
C ALA A 156 -11.91 3.05 20.61
N ARG A 157 -12.54 2.01 21.17
CA ARG A 157 -12.37 1.68 22.59
C ARG A 157 -10.91 1.31 22.91
N VAL A 158 -10.32 0.37 22.16
CA VAL A 158 -8.92 -0.05 22.40
C VAL A 158 -7.97 1.13 22.16
N ALA A 159 -8.23 1.97 21.16
CA ALA A 159 -7.45 3.18 20.91
C ALA A 159 -7.48 4.13 22.13
N SER A 160 -8.66 4.35 22.71
CA SER A 160 -8.82 5.19 23.90
C SER A 160 -8.13 4.60 25.13
N GLU A 161 -8.18 3.27 25.30
CA GLU A 161 -7.49 2.56 26.38
C GLU A 161 -5.95 2.64 26.24
N LEU A 162 -5.46 2.80 25.01
CA LEU A 162 -4.05 3.02 24.69
C LEU A 162 -3.63 4.52 24.69
N GLY A 163 -4.55 5.43 25.01
CA GLY A 163 -4.26 6.87 25.11
C GLY A 163 -4.20 7.62 23.77
N ALA A 164 -4.79 7.09 22.71
CA ALA A 164 -4.85 7.74 21.41
C ALA A 164 -6.01 8.75 21.32
N GLU A 165 -5.70 9.98 20.89
CA GLU A 165 -6.69 10.89 20.27
C GLU A 165 -6.96 10.37 18.84
N VAL A 166 -8.23 10.26 18.44
CA VAL A 166 -8.70 9.49 17.27
C VAL A 166 -7.82 9.69 16.00
N THR A 167 -6.98 8.68 15.70
CA THR A 167 -6.08 8.66 14.53
C THR A 167 -6.69 7.90 13.35
N PHE A 168 -6.39 8.35 12.13
CA PHE A 168 -6.84 7.76 10.87
C PHE A 168 -6.50 6.25 10.76
N PHE A 169 -7.53 5.43 10.55
CA PHE A 169 -7.38 4.04 10.10
C PHE A 169 -7.96 3.88 8.69
N PHE A 170 -7.19 3.23 7.82
CA PHE A 170 -7.72 2.77 6.53
C PHE A 170 -7.99 1.27 6.62
N VAL A 171 -9.28 0.90 6.63
CA VAL A 171 -9.71 -0.50 6.63
C VAL A 171 -10.18 -0.82 5.24
N CYS A 172 -9.53 -1.79 4.59
CA CYS A 172 -9.99 -2.30 3.30
C CYS A 172 -10.84 -3.54 3.57
N ASN A 173 -12.15 -3.43 3.38
CA ASN A 173 -13.05 -4.55 3.59
C ASN A 173 -13.15 -5.37 2.29
N CYS A 174 -12.69 -6.63 2.34
CA CYS A 174 -12.77 -7.56 1.20
C CYS A 174 -13.84 -8.61 1.48
N THR A 175 -15.10 -8.27 1.27
CA THR A 175 -16.21 -9.24 1.37
C THR A 175 -16.24 -10.16 0.15
N LYS A 176 -16.42 -11.47 0.36
CA LYS A 176 -16.38 -12.57 -0.64
C LYS A 176 -17.29 -12.43 -1.87
N ASN A 177 -18.20 -11.46 -1.94
CA ASN A 177 -19.23 -11.36 -2.99
C ASN A 177 -19.15 -10.14 -3.90
N HIS A 178 -18.17 -9.23 -3.75
CA HIS A 178 -18.00 -8.09 -4.66
C HIS A 178 -16.54 -7.95 -5.07
N ARG A 179 -16.31 -7.59 -6.35
CA ARG A 179 -15.03 -7.00 -6.78
C ARG A 179 -14.63 -5.94 -5.76
N ALA A 180 -13.34 -5.80 -5.45
CA ALA A 180 -12.81 -4.78 -4.54
C ALA A 180 -13.22 -3.37 -5.00
N ASN A 181 -14.42 -2.92 -4.61
CA ASN A 181 -15.06 -1.73 -5.15
C ASN A 181 -15.39 -0.69 -4.09
N THR A 182 -15.07 -0.93 -2.82
CA THR A 182 -15.37 0.03 -1.75
C THR A 182 -14.12 0.33 -0.94
N THR A 183 -13.40 1.36 -1.40
CA THR A 183 -12.49 2.15 -0.58
C THR A 183 -13.36 2.98 0.38
N GLU A 184 -13.79 2.42 1.51
CA GLU A 184 -14.46 3.23 2.53
C GLU A 184 -13.41 4.04 3.31
N ARG A 185 -13.28 5.33 2.96
CA ARG A 185 -12.61 6.31 3.82
C ARG A 185 -13.46 6.50 5.07
N MET A 186 -13.12 5.84 6.17
CA MET A 186 -13.92 5.93 7.39
C MET A 186 -13.60 7.11 8.31
N PHE A 187 -12.60 7.95 7.97
CA PHE A 187 -12.34 9.20 8.69
C PHE A 187 -11.91 10.32 7.75
N GLN A 188 -12.57 11.47 7.85
CA GLN A 188 -12.15 12.76 7.31
C GLN A 188 -12.34 13.78 8.44
N THR A 189 -11.26 14.38 8.92
CA THR A 189 -11.33 15.67 9.59
C THR A 189 -10.35 16.62 8.90
N SER A 190 -10.88 17.79 8.55
CA SER A 190 -10.11 18.91 8.03
C SER A 190 -8.99 19.27 9.00
N LEU A 191 -7.77 19.38 8.49
CA LEU A 191 -6.79 20.27 9.10
C LEU A 191 -7.41 21.68 9.06
N ASN A 192 -7.92 22.14 10.20
CA ASN A 192 -8.04 23.57 10.40
C ASN A 192 -6.61 24.10 10.49
N ASP A 193 -6.18 24.75 9.41
CA ASP A 193 -5.20 25.83 9.52
C ASP A 193 -5.73 26.82 10.55
N SER A 194 -5.17 26.83 11.75
CA SER A 194 -5.43 27.86 12.76
C SER A 194 -4.33 27.92 13.81
N ARG A 195 -3.33 28.75 13.48
CA ARG A 195 -2.42 29.54 14.34
C ARG A 195 -1.17 28.86 14.89
#